data_AF-A0A9P7G2W6-F1
#
_entry.id   AF-A0A9P7G2W6-F1
#
_cell.length_a   1.000
_cell.length_b   1.000
_cell.length_c   1.000
_cell.angle_alpha   90.00
_cell.angle_beta   90.00
_cell.angle_gamma   90.00
#
_symmetry.space_group_name_H-M   'P 1'
#
loop_
_entity.id
_entity.type
_entity.pdbx_description
1 polymer ?
#
loop_
_entity_poly.entity_id
_entity_poly.type
_entity_poly.pdbx_seq_one_letter_code
_entity_poly.pdbx_strand_id
1 'polypeptide(L)'
;LHFDSGANVKRIKLFWAAFTGMFVYEVFPAYIFPLLNGFSIFCLASQHASKKTIDVFTNIFGGAGGNEGLGLLSLSFDWQYIGSGYMSLPLVQQANSWVGYFFCYIAVVAIYYSNTWNSLSFPMLSTSIFSANGSIYHQSAVFGTTFQLNQTALAEVGLPALTGSNAWQHLTNNLAIGALIAHSVLFWGHYARDSFRLARTKTQPDPHYQAMQKYAEVPWWWYAILLALSFVAGLVVVIKGQTTLPWWSYIIALLLGAFITVTIRFDWPFSTLLYARLGNGVATSQLMKMVAGAINPGRPVANLYVRHLPYLIDAHF
;
A
#
# COMPACT_ATOMS: atom_id res chain seq x y z
N LEU A 1 -2.52 -11.59 32.15
CA LEU A 1 -3.10 -10.43 32.88
C LEU A 1 -3.75 -10.78 34.23
N HIS A 2 -3.84 -12.05 34.65
CA HIS A 2 -4.63 -12.45 35.84
C HIS A 2 -3.85 -12.92 37.08
N PHE A 3 -2.51 -12.98 37.05
CA PHE A 3 -1.75 -13.68 38.10
C PHE A 3 -1.01 -12.78 39.11
N ASP A 4 -0.91 -11.47 38.88
CA ASP A 4 -0.20 -10.55 39.80
C ASP A 4 -0.90 -9.18 39.85
N SER A 5 -1.76 -8.98 40.85
CA SER A 5 -2.56 -7.75 41.02
C SER A 5 -1.69 -6.52 41.33
N GLY A 6 -0.57 -6.69 42.05
CA GLY A 6 0.34 -5.61 42.41
C GLY A 6 1.12 -5.08 41.21
N ALA A 7 1.64 -5.98 40.36
CA ALA A 7 2.28 -5.60 39.10
C ALA A 7 1.29 -4.95 38.12
N ASN A 8 0.02 -5.37 38.13
CA ASN A 8 -1.01 -4.84 37.25
C ASN A 8 -1.37 -3.38 37.60
N VAL A 9 -1.45 -3.03 38.89
CA VAL A 9 -1.72 -1.64 39.32
C VAL A 9 -0.63 -0.68 38.84
N LYS A 10 0.66 -1.04 38.93
CA LYS A 10 1.76 -0.20 38.43
C LYS A 10 1.69 0.01 36.92
N ARG A 11 1.37 -1.05 36.16
CA ARG A 11 1.20 -0.99 34.69
C ARG A 11 0.01 -0.14 34.27
N ILE A 12 -1.12 -0.26 34.97
CA ILE A 12 -2.32 0.56 34.71
C ILE A 12 -2.05 2.03 35.03
N LYS A 13 -1.35 2.33 36.13
CA LYS A 13 -0.94 3.71 36.45
C LYS A 13 -0.02 4.30 35.38
N LEU A 14 0.97 3.54 34.93
CA LEU A 14 1.85 3.94 33.83
C LEU A 14 1.07 4.17 32.54
N PHE A 15 0.14 3.27 32.20
CA PHE A 15 -0.72 3.39 31.03
C PHE A 15 -1.54 4.68 31.07
N TRP A 16 -2.24 4.96 32.16
CA TRP A 16 -3.06 6.18 32.27
C TRP A 16 -2.22 7.45 32.31
N ALA A 17 -1.03 7.42 32.93
CA ALA A 17 -0.10 8.54 32.90
C ALA A 17 0.41 8.81 31.47
N ALA A 18 0.86 7.78 30.75
CA ALA A 18 1.33 7.91 29.37
C ALA A 18 0.20 8.29 28.41
N PHE A 19 -0.99 7.70 28.56
CA PHE A 19 -2.18 8.03 27.77
C PHE A 19 -2.57 9.49 27.94
N THR A 20 -2.68 9.96 29.18
CA THR A 20 -3.06 11.36 29.46
C THR A 20 -1.96 12.31 28.97
N GLY A 21 -0.69 11.95 29.18
CA GLY A 21 0.45 12.72 28.69
C GLY A 21 0.45 12.86 27.17
N MET A 22 0.25 11.76 26.43
CA MET A 22 0.15 11.78 24.97
C MET A 22 -1.09 12.51 24.49
N PHE A 23 -2.25 12.33 25.14
CA PHE A 23 -3.48 13.05 24.80
C PHE A 23 -3.31 14.57 24.87
N VAL A 24 -2.65 15.06 25.93
CA VAL A 24 -2.36 16.50 26.07
C VAL A 24 -1.27 16.93 25.09
N TYR A 25 -0.23 16.12 24.90
CA TYR A 25 0.87 16.42 23.99
C TYR A 25 0.39 16.55 22.55
N GLU A 26 -0.50 15.68 22.07
CA GLU A 26 -0.98 15.64 20.68
C GLU A 26 -1.63 16.95 20.22
N VAL A 27 -2.23 17.72 21.14
CA VAL A 27 -2.79 19.04 20.82
C VAL A 27 -1.71 20.01 20.32
N PHE A 28 -0.46 19.85 20.77
CA PHE A 28 0.66 20.68 20.36
C PHE A 28 1.06 20.48 18.89
N PRO A 29 1.52 19.31 18.44
CA PRO A 29 1.85 19.09 17.04
C PRO A 29 0.62 19.21 16.13
N ALA A 30 -0.58 18.84 16.59
CA ALA A 30 -1.77 18.93 15.73
C ALA A 30 -2.25 20.37 15.47
N TYR A 31 -2.24 21.25 16.48
CA TYR A 31 -2.90 22.57 16.38
C TYR A 31 -2.03 23.76 16.79
N ILE A 32 -1.25 23.66 17.86
CA ILE A 32 -0.51 24.80 18.40
C ILE A 32 0.77 25.09 17.60
N PHE A 33 1.50 24.03 17.24
CA PHE A 33 2.75 24.13 16.50
C PHE A 33 2.92 23.00 15.46
N PRO A 34 2.20 23.08 14.32
CA PRO A 34 2.24 22.06 13.26
C PRO A 34 3.59 21.78 12.61
N LEU A 35 4.58 22.67 12.82
CA LEU A 35 5.96 22.43 12.37
C LEU A 35 6.55 21.15 13.00
N LEU A 36 6.07 20.74 14.17
CA LEU A 36 6.52 19.51 14.85
C LEU A 36 6.19 18.22 14.06
N ASN A 37 5.26 18.28 13.11
CA ASN A 37 4.89 17.13 12.28
C ASN A 37 6.01 16.76 11.31
N GLY A 38 6.80 17.73 10.86
CA GLY A 38 7.89 17.54 9.89
C GLY A 38 8.99 18.58 10.08
N PHE A 39 9.81 18.37 11.09
CA PHE A 39 10.95 19.21 11.43
C PHE A 39 12.18 18.82 10.59
N SER A 40 12.48 19.61 9.56
CA SER A 40 13.69 19.45 8.74
C SER A 40 14.66 20.59 9.00
N ILE A 41 15.81 20.27 9.63
CA ILE A 41 16.87 21.22 9.94
C ILE A 41 17.39 21.90 8.67
N PHE A 42 17.48 21.14 7.57
CA PHE A 42 17.99 21.63 6.29
C PHE A 42 17.04 22.65 5.64
N CYS A 43 15.73 22.41 5.67
CA CYS A 43 14.73 23.35 5.16
C CYS A 43 14.65 24.63 6.01
N LEU A 44 14.86 24.53 7.32
CA LEU A 44 14.91 25.70 8.20
C LEU A 44 16.20 26.52 7.99
N ALA A 45 17.33 25.85 7.80
CA ALA A 45 18.61 26.50 7.54
C ALA A 45 18.66 27.19 6.16
N SER A 46 17.91 26.69 5.16
CA SER A 46 17.92 27.21 3.80
C SER A 46 16.99 28.42 3.58
N GLN A 47 16.22 28.86 4.59
CA GLN A 47 15.22 29.94 4.45
C GLN A 47 15.77 31.26 3.87
N HIS A 48 17.03 31.57 4.13
CA HIS A 48 17.70 32.80 3.66
C HIS A 48 18.59 32.59 2.44
N ALA A 49 18.59 31.38 1.85
CA ALA A 49 19.39 31.05 0.69
C ALA A 49 18.74 31.50 -0.63
N SER A 50 19.46 31.34 -1.74
CA SER A 50 18.91 31.56 -3.07
C SER A 50 17.75 30.60 -3.38
N LYS A 51 16.76 31.05 -4.15
CA LYS A 51 15.57 30.25 -4.53
C LYS A 51 15.93 28.87 -5.09
N LYS A 52 16.97 28.79 -5.94
CA LYS A 52 17.44 27.51 -6.51
C LYS A 52 17.93 26.54 -5.43
N THR A 53 18.61 27.05 -4.41
CA THR A 53 19.06 26.24 -3.28
C THR A 53 17.89 25.79 -2.43
N ILE A 54 16.91 26.67 -2.19
CA ILE A 54 15.68 26.33 -1.47
C ILE A 54 14.94 25.20 -2.20
N ASP A 55 14.76 25.28 -3.51
CA ASP A 55 14.02 24.26 -4.29
C ASP A 55 14.71 22.88 -4.23
N VAL A 56 16.04 22.85 -4.35
CA VAL A 56 16.81 21.59 -4.24
C VAL A 56 16.73 21.03 -2.82
N PHE A 57 16.84 21.89 -1.80
CA PHE A 57 16.74 21.47 -0.41
C PHE A 57 15.34 20.97 -0.08
N THR A 58 14.29 21.63 -0.55
CA THR A 58 12.89 21.20 -0.39
C THR A 58 12.65 19.88 -1.09
N ASN A 59 13.14 19.70 -2.31
CA ASN A 59 13.00 18.42 -3.01
C ASN A 59 13.63 17.24 -2.22
N ILE A 60 14.84 17.41 -1.68
CA ILE A 60 15.56 16.31 -1.01
C ILE A 60 15.13 16.14 0.46
N PHE A 61 15.04 17.23 1.21
CA PHE A 61 14.85 17.25 2.66
C PHE A 61 13.46 17.71 3.11
N GLY A 62 12.65 18.25 2.20
CA GLY A 62 11.25 18.60 2.46
C GLY A 62 10.42 17.32 2.55
N GLY A 63 9.48 17.28 3.49
CA GLY A 63 8.65 16.09 3.74
C GLY A 63 7.66 16.28 4.89
N ALA A 64 7.29 17.53 5.18
CA ALA A 64 6.28 17.82 6.19
C ALA A 64 4.86 17.50 5.68
N GLY A 65 4.65 17.61 4.38
CA GLY A 65 3.43 17.20 3.67
C GLY A 65 3.70 16.25 2.50
N GLY A 66 2.62 15.62 2.03
CA GLY A 66 2.69 14.76 0.85
C GLY A 66 3.09 15.54 -0.40
N ASN A 67 3.97 14.97 -1.22
CA ASN A 67 4.48 15.57 -2.46
C ASN A 67 5.37 16.82 -2.29
N GLU A 68 5.83 17.15 -1.08
CA GLU A 68 6.70 18.31 -0.83
C GLU A 68 8.20 18.01 -1.02
N GLY A 69 8.58 16.73 -0.95
CA GLY A 69 9.97 16.30 -1.08
C GLY A 69 10.15 14.88 -0.56
N LEU A 70 11.39 14.39 -0.61
CA LEU A 70 11.74 13.02 -0.22
C LEU A 70 11.79 12.81 1.31
N GLY A 71 11.88 13.88 2.10
CA GLY A 71 11.89 13.80 3.56
C GLY A 71 13.18 13.24 4.15
N LEU A 72 14.30 13.29 3.41
CA LEU A 72 15.58 12.81 3.91
C LEU A 72 15.94 13.57 5.19
N LEU A 73 16.25 12.85 6.28
CA LEU A 73 16.57 13.44 7.60
C LEU A 73 15.49 14.39 8.16
N SER A 74 14.24 14.26 7.72
CA SER A 74 13.11 14.93 8.35
C SER A 74 12.75 14.20 9.64
N LEU A 75 12.68 14.94 10.75
CA LEU A 75 12.28 14.41 12.04
C LEU A 75 10.83 14.77 12.29
N SER A 76 10.03 13.81 12.77
CA SER A 76 8.69 14.11 13.27
C SER A 76 8.69 13.95 14.79
N PHE A 77 8.07 14.91 15.47
CA PHE A 77 7.80 14.83 16.91
C PHE A 77 6.34 14.50 17.18
N ASP A 78 5.53 14.32 16.14
CA ASP A 78 4.13 13.94 16.24
C ASP A 78 4.01 12.41 16.33
N TRP A 79 3.34 11.92 17.38
CA TRP A 79 3.14 10.50 17.59
C TRP A 79 2.29 9.85 16.49
N GLN A 80 1.40 10.62 15.85
CA GLN A 80 0.62 10.14 14.70
C GLN A 80 1.51 9.72 13.53
N TYR A 81 2.65 10.38 13.33
CA TYR A 81 3.62 10.04 12.27
C TYR A 81 4.67 9.02 12.71
N ILE A 82 5.10 9.05 13.98
CA ILE A 82 6.06 8.07 14.53
C ILE A 82 5.39 6.68 14.64
N GLY A 83 4.22 6.62 15.27
CA GLY A 83 3.45 5.41 15.51
C GLY A 83 4.20 4.32 16.32
N SER A 84 3.54 3.17 16.50
CA SER A 84 4.12 2.02 17.21
C SER A 84 4.38 0.81 16.30
N GLY A 85 3.95 0.86 15.03
CA GLY A 85 3.99 -0.30 14.12
C GLY A 85 5.40 -0.87 13.95
N TYR A 86 6.40 0.00 13.78
CA TYR A 86 7.80 -0.42 13.59
C TYR A 86 8.44 -1.04 14.84
N MET A 87 7.86 -0.84 16.03
CA MET A 87 8.35 -1.48 17.26
C MET A 87 8.05 -2.99 17.27
N SER A 88 7.03 -3.43 16.55
CA SER A 88 6.66 -4.85 16.44
C SER A 88 7.31 -5.60 15.28
N LEU A 89 7.96 -4.89 14.34
CA LEU A 89 8.55 -5.51 13.15
C LEU A 89 9.96 -6.01 13.42
N PRO A 90 10.37 -7.19 12.90
CA PRO A 90 11.73 -7.69 13.06
C PRO A 90 12.79 -6.70 12.55
N LEU A 91 13.89 -6.54 13.28
CA LEU A 91 14.97 -5.61 12.91
C LEU A 91 15.56 -5.91 11.52
N VAL A 92 15.61 -7.19 11.12
CA VAL A 92 16.08 -7.60 9.78
C VAL A 92 15.18 -7.01 8.69
N GLN A 93 13.86 -7.01 8.91
CA GLN A 93 12.92 -6.41 7.97
C GLN A 93 13.10 -4.89 7.90
N GLN A 94 13.27 -4.24 9.06
CA GLN A 94 13.47 -2.78 9.11
C GLN A 94 14.76 -2.36 8.42
N ALA A 95 15.88 -3.08 8.65
CA ALA A 95 17.15 -2.83 7.98
C ALA A 95 17.02 -2.98 6.46
N ASN A 96 16.32 -4.01 5.99
CA ASN A 96 16.04 -4.19 4.57
C ASN A 96 15.23 -3.03 3.98
N SER A 97 14.20 -2.55 4.70
CA SER A 97 13.43 -1.37 4.30
C SER A 97 14.28 -0.10 4.24
N TRP A 98 15.19 0.12 5.19
CA TRP A 98 16.10 1.28 5.19
C TRP A 98 17.06 1.26 4.00
N VAL A 99 17.60 0.09 3.66
CA VAL A 99 18.41 -0.09 2.45
C VAL A 99 17.58 0.21 1.20
N GLY A 100 16.33 -0.27 1.14
CA GLY A 100 15.39 0.06 0.08
C GLY A 100 15.12 1.56 -0.06
N TYR A 101 14.91 2.27 1.05
CA TYR A 101 14.73 3.72 1.05
C TYR A 101 15.98 4.46 0.56
N PHE A 102 17.17 4.03 0.97
CA PHE A 102 18.43 4.59 0.49
C PHE A 102 18.54 4.49 -1.04
N PHE A 103 18.24 3.33 -1.62
CA PHE A 103 18.20 3.17 -3.08
C PHE A 103 17.08 3.99 -3.74
N CYS A 104 15.92 4.10 -3.10
CA CYS A 104 14.81 4.90 -3.61
C CYS A 104 15.17 6.39 -3.67
N TYR A 105 15.85 6.93 -2.66
CA TYR A 105 16.33 8.31 -2.66
C TYR A 105 17.26 8.59 -3.84
N ILE A 106 18.23 7.70 -4.08
CA ILE A 106 19.15 7.83 -5.20
C ILE A 106 18.40 7.73 -6.53
N ALA A 107 17.50 6.76 -6.68
CA ALA A 107 16.77 6.52 -7.92
C ALA A 107 15.86 7.69 -8.30
N VAL A 108 15.07 8.23 -7.36
CA VAL A 108 14.13 9.34 -7.65
C VAL A 108 14.90 10.62 -8.00
N VAL A 109 15.97 10.94 -7.25
CA VAL A 109 16.85 12.07 -7.57
C VAL A 109 17.48 11.89 -8.95
N ALA A 110 18.02 10.70 -9.25
CA ALA A 110 18.61 10.40 -10.54
C ALA A 110 17.59 10.56 -11.68
N ILE A 111 16.37 10.03 -11.54
CA ILE A 111 15.31 10.12 -12.56
C ILE A 111 14.91 11.58 -12.81
N TYR A 112 14.77 12.38 -11.75
CA TYR A 112 14.39 13.78 -11.87
C TYR A 112 15.48 14.63 -12.54
N TYR A 113 16.70 14.60 -12.03
CA TYR A 113 17.78 15.46 -12.54
C TYR A 113 18.39 14.98 -13.86
N SER A 114 18.24 13.71 -14.24
CA SER A 114 18.61 13.22 -15.57
C SER A 114 17.55 13.48 -16.65
N ASN A 115 16.42 14.10 -16.28
CA ASN A 115 15.26 14.27 -17.15
C ASN A 115 14.72 12.96 -17.76
N THR A 116 14.91 11.84 -17.06
CA THR A 116 14.36 10.55 -17.50
C THR A 116 12.82 10.62 -17.47
N TRP A 117 12.19 10.19 -18.56
CA TRP A 117 10.73 10.31 -18.77
C TRP A 117 10.19 11.75 -18.79
N ASN A 118 11.00 12.73 -19.22
CA ASN A 118 10.63 14.16 -19.23
C ASN A 118 10.22 14.66 -17.83
N SER A 119 10.86 14.12 -16.79
CA SER A 119 10.54 14.39 -15.39
C SER A 119 10.69 15.87 -15.00
N LEU A 120 11.52 16.66 -15.69
CA LEU A 120 11.68 18.10 -15.42
C LEU A 120 10.46 18.94 -15.82
N SER A 121 9.59 18.41 -16.68
CA SER A 121 8.33 19.08 -17.06
C SER A 121 7.25 18.96 -15.98
N PHE A 122 7.48 18.17 -14.94
CA PHE A 122 6.53 17.88 -13.88
C PHE A 122 7.15 18.11 -12.49
N PRO A 123 6.33 18.22 -11.42
CA PRO A 123 6.84 18.21 -10.06
C PRO A 123 7.60 16.90 -9.77
N MET A 124 8.66 16.98 -8.96
CA MET A 124 9.49 15.81 -8.64
C MET A 124 8.69 14.67 -8.00
N LEU A 125 7.76 15.01 -7.11
CA LEU A 125 6.82 14.09 -6.46
C LEU A 125 5.41 14.56 -6.73
N SER A 126 4.57 13.68 -7.29
CA SER A 126 3.14 13.92 -7.38
C SER A 126 2.41 12.63 -7.72
N THR A 127 1.24 12.42 -7.10
CA THR A 127 0.29 11.37 -7.47
C THR A 127 -0.68 11.80 -8.56
N SER A 128 -0.68 13.09 -8.92
CA SER A 128 -1.53 13.63 -9.98
C SER A 128 -1.03 13.21 -11.37
N ILE A 129 -1.94 13.27 -12.34
CA ILE A 129 -1.63 13.04 -13.75
C ILE A 129 -1.56 14.38 -14.48
N PHE A 130 -0.65 14.48 -15.46
CA PHE A 130 -0.32 15.72 -16.13
C PHE A 130 -0.50 15.62 -17.65
N SER A 131 -0.76 16.73 -18.30
CA SER A 131 -0.64 16.86 -19.75
C SER A 131 0.82 17.01 -20.15
N ALA A 132 1.18 16.76 -21.41
CA ALA A 132 2.55 16.91 -21.90
C ALA A 132 3.19 18.29 -21.62
N ASN A 133 2.36 19.32 -21.45
CA ASN A 133 2.77 20.69 -21.16
C ASN A 133 3.03 20.97 -19.66
N GLY A 134 2.91 19.97 -18.78
CA GLY A 134 3.13 20.11 -17.33
C GLY A 134 1.91 20.61 -16.54
N SER A 135 0.80 20.94 -17.20
CA SER A 135 -0.47 21.26 -16.52
C SER A 135 -1.17 20.01 -16.01
N ILE A 136 -2.04 20.16 -15.01
CA ILE A 136 -2.87 19.06 -14.50
C ILE A 136 -3.78 18.57 -15.62
N TYR A 137 -3.82 17.25 -15.84
CA TYR A 137 -4.61 16.65 -16.91
C TYR A 137 -6.10 16.72 -16.59
N HIS A 138 -6.90 17.35 -17.46
CA HIS A 138 -8.34 17.45 -17.28
C HIS A 138 -9.03 16.14 -17.69
N GLN A 139 -9.29 15.25 -16.73
CA GLN A 139 -9.88 13.94 -17.02
C GLN A 139 -11.30 14.05 -17.60
N SER A 140 -12.06 15.06 -17.19
CA SER A 140 -13.43 15.31 -17.67
C SER A 140 -13.49 15.58 -19.18
N ALA A 141 -12.44 16.16 -19.76
CA ALA A 141 -12.37 16.43 -21.20
C ALA A 141 -12.34 15.15 -22.05
N VAL A 142 -11.78 14.06 -21.51
CA VAL A 142 -11.58 12.81 -22.25
C VAL A 142 -12.62 11.75 -21.91
N PHE A 143 -13.10 11.71 -20.67
CA PHE A 143 -14.08 10.72 -20.21
C PHE A 143 -15.53 11.23 -20.21
N GLY A 144 -15.75 12.54 -20.36
CA GLY A 144 -17.07 13.16 -20.34
C GLY A 144 -17.88 12.84 -19.09
N THR A 145 -19.20 12.90 -19.21
CA THR A 145 -20.16 12.55 -18.15
C THR A 145 -20.50 11.05 -18.11
N THR A 146 -20.15 10.31 -19.15
CA THR A 146 -20.46 8.87 -19.30
C THR A 146 -19.35 7.96 -18.76
N PHE A 147 -18.23 8.52 -18.29
CA PHE A 147 -17.06 7.80 -17.80
C PHE A 147 -16.49 6.76 -18.79
N GLN A 148 -16.68 7.03 -20.09
CA GLN A 148 -16.15 6.21 -21.18
C GLN A 148 -15.11 7.01 -21.95
N LEU A 149 -14.03 6.35 -22.33
CA LEU A 149 -12.94 6.99 -23.07
C LEU A 149 -13.42 7.41 -24.46
N ASN A 150 -13.42 8.72 -24.71
CA ASN A 150 -13.60 9.26 -26.05
C ASN A 150 -12.24 9.31 -26.76
N GLN A 151 -12.06 8.46 -27.78
CA GLN A 151 -10.79 8.36 -28.51
C GLN A 151 -10.47 9.62 -29.33
N THR A 152 -11.48 10.31 -29.85
CA THR A 152 -11.28 11.57 -30.60
C THR A 152 -10.83 12.68 -29.66
N ALA A 153 -11.50 12.83 -28.52
CA ALA A 153 -11.08 13.80 -27.50
C ALA A 153 -9.70 13.46 -26.92
N LEU A 154 -9.36 12.17 -26.76
CA LEU A 154 -8.01 11.76 -26.37
C LEU A 154 -6.96 12.14 -27.40
N ALA A 155 -7.25 12.02 -28.70
CA ALA A 155 -6.33 12.41 -29.76
C ALA A 155 -6.09 13.93 -29.79
N GLU A 156 -7.10 14.72 -29.45
CA GLU A 156 -7.01 16.19 -29.38
C GLU A 156 -6.30 16.68 -28.11
N VAL A 157 -6.60 16.10 -26.95
CA VAL A 157 -6.03 16.49 -25.64
C VAL A 157 -4.63 15.90 -25.43
N GLY A 158 -4.36 14.75 -26.05
CA GLY A 158 -3.12 13.99 -25.89
C GLY A 158 -3.16 13.00 -24.71
N LEU A 159 -2.13 12.15 -24.66
CA LEU A 159 -1.99 11.12 -23.62
C LEU A 159 -1.61 11.75 -22.27
N PRO A 160 -2.16 11.23 -21.14
CA PRO A 160 -1.74 11.65 -19.81
C PRO A 160 -0.32 11.16 -19.51
N ALA A 161 0.46 12.00 -18.85
CA ALA A 161 1.79 11.72 -18.33
C ALA A 161 1.76 11.55 -16.80
N LEU A 162 2.66 10.70 -16.31
CA LEU A 162 2.93 10.52 -14.88
C LEU A 162 4.25 11.20 -14.54
N THR A 163 4.39 11.66 -13.30
CA THR A 163 5.68 12.09 -12.77
C THR A 163 6.67 10.93 -12.78
N GLY A 164 7.96 11.23 -12.92
CA GLY A 164 9.00 10.20 -12.94
C GLY A 164 9.03 9.36 -11.66
N SER A 165 8.71 9.96 -10.52
CA SER A 165 8.58 9.27 -9.23
C SER A 165 7.40 8.29 -9.18
N ASN A 166 6.24 8.68 -9.71
CA ASN A 166 5.06 7.81 -9.75
C ASN A 166 5.26 6.66 -10.76
N ALA A 167 5.87 6.94 -11.91
CA ALA A 167 6.29 5.90 -12.87
C ALA A 167 7.25 4.88 -12.23
N TRP A 168 8.25 5.36 -11.49
CA TRP A 168 9.17 4.52 -10.72
C TRP A 168 8.46 3.68 -9.66
N GLN A 169 7.52 4.27 -8.91
CA GLN A 169 6.70 3.56 -7.93
C GLN A 169 5.88 2.42 -8.57
N HIS A 170 5.27 2.67 -9.73
CA HIS A 170 4.52 1.62 -10.44
C HIS A 170 5.44 0.50 -10.94
N LEU A 171 6.60 0.84 -11.49
CA LEU A 171 7.60 -0.13 -11.94
C LEU A 171 8.08 -1.02 -10.80
N THR A 172 8.53 -0.41 -9.70
CA THR A 172 9.07 -1.12 -8.53
C THR A 172 8.03 -1.99 -7.84
N ASN A 173 6.76 -1.55 -7.75
CA ASN A 173 5.68 -2.39 -7.22
C ASN A 173 5.46 -3.64 -8.08
N ASN A 174 5.51 -3.54 -9.40
CA ASN A 174 5.40 -4.70 -10.28
C ASN A 174 6.62 -5.64 -10.14
N LEU A 175 7.83 -5.08 -10.07
CA LEU A 175 9.05 -5.86 -9.80
C LEU A 175 8.99 -6.57 -8.45
N ALA A 176 8.44 -5.93 -7.41
CA ALA A 176 8.32 -6.48 -6.07
C ALA A 176 7.44 -7.75 -6.05
N ILE A 177 6.39 -7.83 -6.89
CA ILE A 177 5.57 -9.03 -7.02
C ILE A 177 6.39 -10.20 -7.59
N GLY A 178 7.19 -9.95 -8.63
CA GLY A 178 8.09 -10.97 -9.19
C GLY A 178 9.16 -11.40 -8.19
N ALA A 179 9.76 -10.44 -7.48
CA ALA A 179 10.76 -10.69 -6.45
C ALA A 179 10.19 -11.50 -5.27
N LEU A 180 8.95 -11.22 -4.85
CA LEU A 180 8.25 -11.96 -3.82
C LEU A 180 8.11 -13.44 -4.19
N ILE A 181 7.65 -13.73 -5.41
CA ILE A 181 7.49 -15.10 -5.91
C ILE A 181 8.85 -15.80 -5.97
N ALA A 182 9.85 -15.17 -6.60
CA ALA A 182 11.18 -15.75 -6.73
C ALA A 182 11.83 -16.02 -5.36
N HIS A 183 11.77 -15.06 -4.44
CA HIS A 183 12.36 -15.21 -3.10
C HIS A 183 11.65 -16.31 -2.32
N SER A 184 10.33 -16.32 -2.34
CA SER A 184 9.56 -17.27 -1.55
C SER A 184 9.68 -18.71 -2.07
N VAL A 185 9.74 -18.91 -3.39
CA VAL A 185 9.97 -20.22 -3.98
C VAL A 185 11.38 -20.72 -3.69
N LEU A 186 12.41 -19.91 -3.97
CA LEU A 186 13.81 -20.34 -3.90
C LEU A 186 14.30 -20.51 -2.46
N PHE A 187 13.98 -19.56 -1.57
CA PHE A 187 14.51 -19.57 -0.20
C PHE A 187 13.55 -20.19 0.80
N TRP A 188 12.23 -20.03 0.60
CA TRP A 188 11.23 -20.46 1.58
C TRP A 188 10.34 -21.62 1.12
N GLY A 189 10.54 -22.15 -0.09
CA GLY A 189 9.72 -23.23 -0.64
C GLY A 189 9.73 -24.49 0.22
N HIS A 190 10.89 -24.83 0.80
CA HIS A 190 11.00 -25.98 1.71
C HIS A 190 10.22 -25.76 3.02
N TYR A 191 10.33 -24.58 3.64
CA TYR A 191 9.54 -24.24 4.83
C TYR A 191 8.04 -24.22 4.58
N ALA A 192 7.62 -23.73 3.41
CA ALA A 192 6.21 -23.76 3.02
C ALA A 192 5.72 -25.21 2.91
N ARG A 193 6.48 -26.07 2.22
CA ARG A 193 6.17 -27.50 2.08
C ARG A 193 6.07 -28.21 3.43
N ASP A 194 7.01 -27.94 4.34
CA ASP A 194 7.00 -28.55 5.68
C ASP A 194 5.82 -28.07 6.50
N SER A 195 5.47 -26.78 6.41
CA SER A 195 4.29 -26.21 7.07
C SER A 195 2.99 -26.86 6.56
N PHE A 196 2.87 -27.10 5.25
CA PHE A 196 1.72 -27.82 4.69
C PHE A 196 1.67 -29.28 5.15
N ARG A 197 2.83 -29.96 5.24
CA ARG A 197 2.92 -31.33 5.74
C ARG A 197 2.48 -31.41 7.21
N LEU A 198 2.95 -30.49 8.05
CA LEU A 198 2.60 -30.41 9.47
C LEU A 198 1.11 -30.07 9.66
N ALA A 199 0.57 -29.13 8.88
CA ALA A 199 -0.85 -28.78 8.91
C ALA A 199 -1.74 -29.97 8.52
N ARG A 200 -1.36 -30.73 7.48
CA ARG A 200 -2.09 -31.94 7.05
C ARG A 200 -2.01 -33.06 8.10
N THR A 201 -0.87 -33.18 8.78
CA THR A 201 -0.64 -34.23 9.79
C THR A 201 -1.16 -33.80 11.18
N LYS A 202 -1.57 -32.54 11.35
CA LYS A 202 -2.00 -31.92 12.63
C LYS A 202 -0.97 -31.99 13.76
N THR A 203 0.31 -32.13 13.42
CA THR A 203 1.42 -32.28 14.38
C THR A 203 2.21 -30.99 14.56
N GLN A 204 1.57 -29.82 14.41
CA GLN A 204 2.27 -28.54 14.52
C GLN A 204 2.70 -28.31 16.00
N PRO A 205 3.99 -28.06 16.27
CA PRO A 205 4.51 -27.91 17.64
C PRO A 205 4.25 -26.54 18.27
N ASP A 206 3.55 -25.64 17.57
CA ASP A 206 3.22 -24.29 18.05
C ASP A 206 2.29 -24.36 19.29
N PRO A 207 2.69 -23.78 20.44
CA PRO A 207 1.85 -23.71 21.64
C PRO A 207 0.49 -23.03 21.41
N HIS A 208 0.43 -22.02 20.52
CA HIS A 208 -0.82 -21.36 20.18
C HIS A 208 -1.74 -22.28 19.38
N TYR A 209 -1.21 -23.02 18.39
CA TYR A 209 -1.97 -24.03 17.67
C TYR A 209 -2.51 -25.12 18.59
N GLN A 210 -1.67 -25.63 19.51
CA GLN A 210 -2.09 -26.63 20.50
C GLN A 210 -3.19 -26.11 21.44
N ALA A 211 -3.08 -24.86 21.89
CA ALA A 211 -4.12 -24.22 22.69
C ALA A 211 -5.42 -24.01 21.89
N MET A 212 -5.30 -23.75 20.58
CA MET A 212 -6.44 -23.54 19.69
C MET A 212 -7.21 -24.84 19.38
N GLN A 213 -6.57 -26.01 19.45
CA GLN A 213 -7.22 -27.32 19.25
C GLN A 213 -8.35 -27.60 20.24
N LYS A 214 -8.42 -26.86 21.36
CA LYS A 214 -9.53 -26.94 22.31
C LYS A 214 -10.86 -26.47 21.71
N TYR A 215 -10.83 -25.59 20.71
CA TYR A 215 -12.02 -25.01 20.09
C TYR A 215 -12.42 -25.78 18.83
N ALA A 216 -13.72 -26.03 18.66
CA ALA A 216 -14.22 -26.66 17.45
C ALA A 216 -14.04 -25.72 16.25
N GLU A 217 -13.48 -26.23 15.16
CA GLU A 217 -13.37 -25.49 13.90
C GLU A 217 -14.76 -25.22 13.32
N VAL A 218 -14.96 -24.02 12.77
CA VAL A 218 -16.22 -23.67 12.11
C VAL A 218 -16.37 -24.53 10.86
N PRO A 219 -17.56 -25.12 10.61
CA PRO A 219 -17.78 -25.94 9.42
C PRO A 219 -17.52 -25.16 8.13
N TRP A 220 -16.89 -25.81 7.15
CA TRP A 220 -16.49 -25.20 5.88
C TRP A 220 -17.65 -24.53 5.11
N TRP A 221 -18.87 -25.03 5.29
CA TRP A 221 -20.07 -24.53 4.60
C TRP A 221 -20.45 -23.11 5.03
N TRP A 222 -20.13 -22.68 6.25
CA TRP A 222 -20.36 -21.29 6.69
C TRP A 222 -19.57 -20.31 5.82
N TYR A 223 -18.30 -20.63 5.53
CA TYR A 223 -17.48 -19.82 4.63
C TYR A 223 -18.04 -19.83 3.20
N ALA A 224 -18.54 -20.98 2.73
CA ALA A 224 -19.15 -21.08 1.41
C ALA A 224 -20.44 -20.22 1.30
N ILE A 225 -21.28 -20.21 2.33
CA ILE A 225 -22.49 -19.36 2.39
C ILE A 225 -22.11 -17.88 2.43
N LEU A 226 -21.14 -17.49 3.27
CA LEU A 226 -20.67 -16.10 3.33
C LEU A 226 -20.10 -15.64 1.99
N LEU A 227 -19.35 -16.50 1.30
CA LEU A 227 -18.82 -16.24 -0.04
C LEU A 227 -19.96 -16.08 -1.07
N ALA A 228 -20.98 -16.94 -1.01
CA ALA A 228 -22.13 -16.83 -1.91
C ALA A 228 -22.93 -15.54 -1.66
N LEU A 229 -23.15 -15.17 -0.40
CA LEU A 229 -23.85 -13.93 -0.03
C LEU A 229 -23.08 -12.68 -0.49
N SER A 230 -21.75 -12.65 -0.28
CA SER A 230 -20.92 -11.52 -0.71
C SER A 230 -20.83 -11.42 -2.23
N PHE A 231 -20.78 -12.55 -2.94
CA PHE A 231 -20.84 -12.61 -4.40
C PHE A 231 -22.16 -12.03 -4.94
N VAL A 232 -23.30 -12.46 -4.39
CA VAL A 232 -24.61 -11.97 -4.83
C VAL A 232 -24.76 -10.47 -4.52
N ALA A 233 -24.35 -10.03 -3.33
CA ALA A 233 -24.39 -8.61 -2.97
C ALA A 233 -23.53 -7.76 -3.93
N GLY A 234 -22.31 -8.21 -4.25
CA GLY A 234 -21.44 -7.54 -5.22
C GLY A 234 -22.04 -7.49 -6.63
N LEU A 235 -22.65 -8.59 -7.08
CA LEU A 235 -23.34 -8.63 -8.38
C LEU A 235 -24.52 -7.65 -8.45
N VAL A 236 -25.31 -7.55 -7.38
CA VAL A 236 -26.43 -6.60 -7.28
C VAL A 236 -25.93 -5.15 -7.39
N VAL A 237 -24.83 -4.82 -6.73
CA VAL A 237 -24.21 -3.49 -6.80
C VAL A 237 -23.69 -3.18 -8.21
N VAL A 238 -23.08 -4.16 -8.89
CA VAL A 238 -22.62 -3.96 -10.28
C VAL A 238 -23.78 -3.72 -11.24
N ILE A 239 -24.88 -4.47 -11.09
CA ILE A 239 -26.05 -4.34 -11.97
C ILE A 239 -26.82 -3.04 -11.69
N LYS A 240 -27.02 -2.67 -10.43
CA LYS A 240 -27.81 -1.48 -10.06
C LYS A 240 -26.99 -0.19 -9.98
N GLY A 241 -25.68 -0.27 -9.76
CA GLY A 241 -24.85 0.86 -9.39
C GLY A 241 -24.40 1.79 -10.53
N GLN A 242 -24.92 1.63 -11.76
CA GLN A 242 -24.50 2.43 -12.93
C GLN A 242 -22.97 2.53 -13.12
N THR A 243 -22.22 1.50 -12.71
CA THR A 243 -20.76 1.55 -12.58
C THR A 243 -19.99 1.42 -13.90
N THR A 244 -20.67 1.43 -15.05
CA THR A 244 -20.14 1.15 -16.40
C THR A 244 -19.44 -0.22 -16.58
N LEU A 245 -19.35 -1.01 -15.51
CA LEU A 245 -18.73 -2.34 -15.48
C LEU A 245 -19.75 -3.40 -15.93
N PRO A 246 -19.43 -4.23 -16.94
CA PRO A 246 -20.29 -5.35 -17.30
C PRO A 246 -20.20 -6.48 -16.26
N TRP A 247 -21.31 -7.19 -16.05
CA TRP A 247 -21.40 -8.29 -15.06
C TRP A 247 -20.38 -9.41 -15.31
N TRP A 248 -20.04 -9.72 -16.57
CA TRP A 248 -19.02 -10.72 -16.89
C TRP A 248 -17.63 -10.30 -16.40
N SER A 249 -17.31 -9.00 -16.42
CA SER A 249 -16.00 -8.54 -15.95
C SER A 249 -15.88 -8.64 -14.43
N TYR A 250 -16.98 -8.52 -13.70
CA TYR A 250 -17.00 -8.79 -12.27
C TYR A 250 -16.65 -10.25 -11.98
N ILE A 251 -17.21 -11.19 -12.74
CA ILE A 251 -16.89 -12.62 -12.62
C ILE A 251 -15.43 -12.88 -12.99
N ILE A 252 -14.93 -12.31 -14.08
CA ILE A 252 -13.51 -12.49 -14.47
C ILE A 252 -12.57 -11.89 -13.42
N ALA A 253 -12.90 -10.73 -12.84
CA ALA A 253 -12.13 -10.13 -11.76
C ALA A 253 -12.07 -11.02 -10.52
N LEU A 254 -13.20 -11.62 -10.15
CA LEU A 254 -13.26 -12.57 -9.05
C LEU A 254 -12.58 -13.89 -9.36
N LEU A 255 -12.68 -14.39 -10.60
CA LEU A 255 -11.96 -15.59 -11.01
C LEU A 255 -10.46 -15.35 -11.09
N LEU A 256 -10.01 -14.16 -11.47
CA LEU A 256 -8.60 -13.77 -11.45
C LEU A 256 -8.11 -13.60 -10.02
N GLY A 257 -8.87 -12.91 -9.16
CA GLY A 257 -8.60 -12.80 -7.73
C GLY A 257 -8.54 -14.18 -7.10
N ALA A 258 -9.58 -14.99 -7.27
CA ALA A 258 -9.58 -16.39 -6.87
C ALA A 258 -8.49 -17.20 -7.57
N PHE A 259 -8.03 -16.90 -8.78
CA PHE A 259 -6.95 -17.65 -9.40
C PHE A 259 -5.62 -17.34 -8.72
N ILE A 260 -5.36 -16.07 -8.44
CA ILE A 260 -4.20 -15.60 -7.70
C ILE A 260 -4.27 -16.07 -6.24
N THR A 261 -5.48 -16.21 -5.69
CA THR A 261 -5.73 -16.69 -4.33
C THR A 261 -5.76 -18.22 -4.19
N VAL A 262 -6.31 -18.93 -5.17
CA VAL A 262 -6.71 -20.35 -5.10
C VAL A 262 -5.95 -21.22 -6.10
N THR A 263 -5.75 -20.77 -7.34
CA THR A 263 -5.10 -21.61 -8.38
C THR A 263 -3.64 -21.86 -8.08
N ILE A 264 -3.06 -21.12 -7.13
CA ILE A 264 -1.85 -21.58 -6.49
C ILE A 264 -2.09 -21.87 -5.01
N ARG A 265 -2.59 -23.08 -4.76
CA ARG A 265 -2.38 -23.87 -3.54
C ARG A 265 -0.91 -23.83 -3.03
N PHE A 266 0.03 -23.37 -3.87
CA PHE A 266 1.46 -23.15 -3.59
C PHE A 266 1.97 -21.68 -3.62
N ASP A 267 1.31 -20.68 -4.24
CA ASP A 267 1.80 -19.27 -4.29
C ASP A 267 1.06 -18.32 -3.34
N TRP A 268 -0.18 -18.65 -2.92
CA TRP A 268 -0.85 -17.92 -1.84
C TRP A 268 -0.06 -17.84 -0.52
N PRO A 269 0.83 -18.80 -0.15
CA PRO A 269 1.71 -18.56 0.98
C PRO A 269 2.66 -17.39 0.76
N PHE A 270 2.97 -16.85 -0.42
CA PHE A 270 4.12 -15.95 -0.49
C PHE A 270 3.93 -14.60 0.21
N SER A 271 2.84 -13.88 -0.05
CA SER A 271 2.58 -12.61 0.66
C SER A 271 2.20 -12.85 2.12
N THR A 272 1.43 -13.90 2.41
CA THR A 272 1.02 -14.26 3.79
C THR A 272 2.17 -14.83 4.62
N LEU A 273 3.13 -15.54 4.03
CA LEU A 273 4.35 -16.05 4.66
C LEU A 273 5.34 -14.92 4.88
N LEU A 274 5.43 -13.96 3.94
CA LEU A 274 6.16 -12.72 4.17
C LEU A 274 5.55 -11.94 5.34
N TYR A 275 4.22 -11.79 5.37
CA TYR A 275 3.51 -11.11 6.44
C TYR A 275 3.65 -11.85 7.79
N ALA A 276 3.53 -13.18 7.80
CA ALA A 276 3.66 -14.00 9.00
C ALA A 276 5.09 -13.99 9.57
N ARG A 277 6.12 -13.86 8.74
CA ARG A 277 7.53 -13.85 9.19
C ARG A 277 8.06 -12.47 9.49
N LEU A 278 7.75 -11.49 8.65
CA LEU A 278 8.36 -10.17 8.66
C LEU A 278 7.36 -9.05 8.99
N GLY A 279 6.07 -9.35 9.12
CA GLY A 279 5.02 -8.37 9.43
C GLY A 279 4.70 -7.40 8.30
N ASN A 280 5.18 -7.67 7.07
CA ASN A 280 4.94 -6.85 5.89
C ASN A 280 4.54 -7.71 4.68
N GLY A 281 3.69 -7.18 3.81
CA GLY A 281 3.19 -7.84 2.61
C GLY A 281 3.41 -6.98 1.36
N VAL A 282 3.40 -7.59 0.18
CA VAL A 282 3.48 -6.86 -1.10
C VAL A 282 2.07 -6.70 -1.66
N ALA A 283 1.67 -5.46 -1.94
CA ALA A 283 0.35 -5.19 -2.50
C ALA A 283 0.26 -5.60 -3.99
N THR A 284 -0.65 -6.51 -4.32
CA THR A 284 -0.91 -7.01 -5.68
C THR A 284 -1.79 -6.07 -6.52
N SER A 285 -2.23 -4.95 -5.94
CA SER A 285 -3.19 -4.03 -6.56
C SER A 285 -2.72 -3.47 -7.91
N GLN A 286 -1.41 -3.31 -8.14
CA GLN A 286 -0.90 -2.77 -9.41
C GLN A 286 -1.06 -3.77 -10.56
N LEU A 287 -0.78 -5.05 -10.30
CA LEU A 287 -1.05 -6.14 -11.25
C LEU A 287 -2.54 -6.20 -11.61
N MET A 288 -3.42 -6.02 -10.62
CA MET A 288 -4.87 -6.05 -10.86
C MET A 288 -5.31 -4.92 -11.79
N LYS A 289 -4.75 -3.71 -11.63
CA LYS A 289 -5.03 -2.57 -12.52
C LYS A 289 -4.63 -2.84 -13.97
N MET A 290 -3.50 -3.52 -14.16
CA MET A 290 -2.99 -3.86 -15.50
C MET A 290 -3.92 -4.86 -16.19
N VAL A 291 -4.30 -5.93 -15.48
CA VAL A 291 -5.21 -6.95 -16.03
C VAL A 291 -6.62 -6.37 -16.27
N ALA A 292 -7.12 -5.57 -15.33
CA ALA A 292 -8.41 -4.89 -15.46
C ALA A 292 -8.46 -3.92 -16.64
N GLY A 293 -7.39 -3.16 -16.86
CA GLY A 293 -7.25 -2.27 -18.02
C GLY A 293 -7.25 -3.03 -19.34
N ALA A 294 -6.69 -4.24 -19.38
CA ALA A 294 -6.72 -5.11 -20.56
C ALA A 294 -8.12 -5.72 -20.81
N ILE A 295 -8.85 -6.09 -19.75
CA ILE A 295 -10.19 -6.69 -19.87
C ILE A 295 -11.25 -5.67 -20.27
N ASN A 296 -11.19 -4.43 -19.73
CA ASN A 296 -12.13 -3.36 -20.07
C ASN A 296 -11.40 -2.10 -20.54
N PRO A 297 -10.92 -2.08 -21.80
CA PRO A 297 -10.24 -0.90 -22.33
C PRO A 297 -11.20 0.30 -22.34
N GLY A 298 -10.67 1.47 -21.98
CA GLY A 298 -11.40 2.74 -22.05
C GLY A 298 -12.47 2.95 -20.96
N ARG A 299 -12.55 2.10 -19.93
CA ARG A 299 -13.48 2.26 -18.80
C ARG A 299 -12.72 2.43 -17.48
N PRO A 300 -12.34 3.66 -17.08
CA PRO A 300 -11.52 3.88 -15.89
C PRO A 300 -12.25 3.53 -14.59
N VAL A 301 -13.56 3.77 -14.51
CA VAL A 301 -14.38 3.44 -13.32
C VAL A 301 -14.44 1.92 -13.12
N ALA A 302 -14.64 1.16 -14.20
CA ALA A 302 -14.54 -0.30 -14.18
C ALA A 302 -13.19 -0.79 -13.65
N ASN A 303 -12.08 -0.16 -14.07
CA ASN A 303 -10.73 -0.49 -13.58
C ASN A 303 -10.58 -0.20 -12.07
N LEU A 304 -11.18 0.87 -11.55
CA LEU A 304 -11.19 1.13 -10.11
C LEU A 304 -11.90 0.03 -9.33
N TYR A 305 -13.09 -0.41 -9.76
CA TYR A 305 -13.80 -1.50 -9.09
C TYR A 305 -13.01 -2.81 -9.11
N VAL A 306 -12.45 -3.18 -10.27
CA VAL A 306 -11.67 -4.43 -10.41
C VAL A 306 -10.38 -4.41 -9.58
N ARG A 307 -9.77 -3.25 -9.37
CA ARG A 307 -8.61 -3.10 -8.45
C ARG A 307 -8.96 -3.45 -7.00
N HIS A 308 -10.12 -3.00 -6.51
CA HIS A 308 -10.49 -3.12 -5.10
C HIS A 308 -11.13 -4.48 -4.75
N LEU A 309 -11.76 -5.13 -5.74
CA LEU A 309 -12.46 -6.40 -5.53
C LEU A 309 -11.57 -7.52 -4.98
N PRO A 310 -10.36 -7.79 -5.52
CA PRO A 310 -9.44 -8.78 -4.94
C PRO A 310 -8.85 -8.34 -3.60
N TYR A 311 -8.60 -7.05 -3.40
CA TYR A 311 -8.03 -6.56 -2.13
C TYR A 311 -8.96 -6.78 -0.94
N LEU A 312 -10.29 -6.73 -1.15
CA LEU A 312 -11.28 -7.05 -0.12
C LEU A 312 -11.27 -8.53 0.26
N ILE A 313 -10.80 -9.41 -0.63
CA ILE A 313 -10.57 -10.82 -0.32
C ILE A 313 -9.27 -10.91 0.51
N ASP A 314 -8.20 -10.23 0.10
CA ASP A 314 -6.90 -10.26 0.80
C ASP A 314 -6.95 -9.65 2.22
N ALA A 315 -7.75 -8.61 2.45
CA ALA A 315 -7.79 -7.89 3.73
C ALA A 315 -8.57 -8.61 4.86
N HIS A 316 -9.30 -9.67 4.53
CA HIS A 316 -10.22 -10.34 5.45
C HIS A 316 -9.95 -11.85 5.63
N PHE A 317 -8.83 -12.36 5.09
CA PHE A 317 -8.41 -13.76 5.27
C PHE A 317 -6.96 -13.87 5.73
#